data_AF-A0A2T0RFZ1-F1
#
_entry.id   AF-A0A2T0RFZ1-F1
#
_cell.length_a   1.000
_cell.length_b   1.000
_cell.length_c   1.000
_cell.angle_alpha   90.00
_cell.angle_beta   90.00
_cell.angle_gamma   90.00
#
_symmetry.space_group_name_H-M   'P 1'
#
loop_
_entity.id
_entity.type
_entity.pdbx_description
1 polymer ?
#
loop_
_entity_poly.entity_id
_entity_poly.type
_entity_poly.pdbx_seq_one_letter_code
_entity_poly.pdbx_strand_id
1 'polypeptide(L)'
;MQTAAIIDRLLGEALASLYSDSGDVTLSEACRIAARAEEHARVIGVPVAVSVADREGRQILFHSMANILPASAQLATDKAWTAAAFRMGTDALGQLAAPGQMLFGVEANLGGRVVVFGGGIPFARKGRLCGAIGISGGSVNEDMEIARHALGEAFEQAGPGPKTEKR
;
A
#
# COMPACT_ATOMS: atom_id res chain seq x y z
N MET A 1 17.93 9.30 -44.81
CA MET A 1 18.53 8.38 -43.83
C MET A 1 18.67 8.98 -42.43
N GLN A 2 19.00 10.28 -42.28
CA GLN A 2 19.28 10.89 -40.97
C GLN A 2 18.05 11.07 -40.05
N THR A 3 16.86 11.27 -40.63
CA THR A 3 15.62 11.51 -39.87
C THR A 3 15.10 10.27 -39.13
N ALA A 4 15.23 9.07 -39.72
CA ALA A 4 14.78 7.82 -39.11
C ALA A 4 15.62 7.46 -37.87
N ALA A 5 16.94 7.65 -37.95
CA ALA A 5 17.85 7.39 -36.83
C ALA A 5 17.61 8.32 -35.62
N ILE A 6 17.16 9.55 -35.86
CA ILE A 6 16.77 10.48 -34.78
C ILE A 6 15.49 10.01 -34.10
N ILE A 7 14.50 9.55 -34.87
CA ILE A 7 13.23 9.03 -34.34
C ILE A 7 13.48 7.79 -33.48
N ASP A 8 14.26 6.82 -33.97
CA ASP A 8 14.56 5.59 -33.23
C ASP A 8 15.32 5.86 -31.93
N ARG A 9 16.26 6.81 -31.93
CA ARG A 9 16.98 7.21 -30.73
C ARG A 9 16.06 7.88 -29.70
N LEU A 10 15.23 8.82 -30.14
CA LEU A 10 14.29 9.51 -29.24
C LEU A 10 13.23 8.56 -28.68
N LEU A 11 12.75 7.60 -29.49
CA LEU A 11 11.87 6.52 -29.03
C LEU A 11 12.59 5.63 -28.02
N GLY A 12 13.85 5.24 -28.27
CA GLY A 12 14.65 4.45 -27.35
C GLY A 12 14.85 5.14 -26.00
N GLU A 13 15.20 6.43 -26.00
CA GLU A 13 15.37 7.24 -24.80
C GLU A 13 14.05 7.45 -24.04
N ALA A 14 12.95 7.74 -24.75
CA ALA A 14 11.63 7.89 -24.16
C ALA A 14 11.11 6.57 -23.57
N LEU A 15 11.26 5.45 -24.27
CA LEU A 15 10.87 4.13 -23.78
C LEU A 15 11.72 3.71 -22.60
N ALA A 16 13.05 3.91 -22.64
CA ALA A 16 13.93 3.63 -21.51
C ALA A 16 13.57 4.46 -20.27
N SER A 17 13.13 5.72 -20.46
CA SER A 17 12.61 6.57 -19.38
C SER A 17 11.26 6.06 -18.86
N LEU A 18 10.34 5.68 -19.75
CA LEU A 18 9.01 5.14 -19.40
C LEU A 18 9.10 3.78 -18.69
N TYR A 19 10.09 2.96 -19.03
CA TYR A 19 10.37 1.67 -18.41
C TYR A 19 11.49 1.74 -17.36
N SER A 20 12.00 2.93 -17.04
CA SER A 20 12.92 3.10 -15.93
C SER A 20 12.20 2.78 -14.63
N ASP A 21 12.96 2.29 -13.64
CA ASP A 21 12.45 1.88 -12.33
C ASP A 21 11.51 2.96 -11.78
N SER A 22 10.20 2.68 -11.79
CA SER A 22 9.18 3.64 -11.36
C SER A 22 9.35 3.96 -9.88
N GLY A 23 10.28 3.33 -9.18
CA GLY A 23 10.49 3.45 -7.74
C GLY A 23 9.32 2.88 -6.95
N ASP A 24 8.44 2.15 -7.63
CA ASP A 24 7.33 1.43 -7.02
C ASP A 24 7.81 0.07 -6.53
N VAL A 25 7.02 -0.53 -5.64
CA VAL A 25 7.27 -1.89 -5.18
C VAL A 25 7.23 -2.87 -6.35
N THR A 26 8.26 -3.71 -6.47
CA THR A 26 8.30 -4.80 -7.45
C THR A 26 7.50 -6.01 -6.95
N LEU A 27 7.07 -6.90 -7.85
CA LEU A 27 6.41 -8.16 -7.45
C LEU A 27 7.30 -9.00 -6.51
N SER A 28 8.61 -9.06 -6.77
CA SER A 28 9.57 -9.80 -5.91
C SER A 28 9.60 -9.24 -4.48
N GLU A 29 9.51 -7.91 -4.33
CA GLU A 29 9.42 -7.27 -3.03
C GLU A 29 8.08 -7.50 -2.36
N ALA A 30 6.98 -7.41 -3.11
CA ALA A 30 5.65 -7.71 -2.61
C ALA A 30 5.57 -9.16 -2.09
N CYS A 31 6.13 -10.13 -2.80
CA CYS A 31 6.20 -11.53 -2.34
C CYS A 31 7.00 -11.67 -1.03
N ARG A 32 8.13 -10.95 -0.89
CA ARG A 32 8.92 -10.95 0.35
C ARG A 32 8.16 -10.31 1.52
N ILE A 33 7.45 -9.21 1.27
CA ILE A 33 6.59 -8.57 2.27
C ILE A 33 5.49 -9.55 2.73
N ALA A 34 4.80 -10.19 1.79
CA ALA A 34 3.72 -11.13 2.12
C ALA A 34 4.23 -12.37 2.89
N ALA A 35 5.38 -12.92 2.52
CA ALA A 35 5.97 -14.05 3.24
C ALA A 35 6.28 -13.71 4.71
N ARG A 36 6.82 -12.50 4.97
CA ARG A 36 7.09 -12.02 6.33
C ARG A 36 5.82 -11.75 7.12
N ALA A 37 4.78 -11.23 6.46
CA ALA A 37 3.46 -11.07 7.07
C ALA A 37 2.86 -12.42 7.50
N GLU A 38 2.90 -13.41 6.60
CA GLU A 38 2.41 -14.77 6.87
C GLU A 38 3.20 -15.46 7.99
N GLU A 39 4.53 -15.31 8.01
CA GLU A 39 5.39 -15.82 9.08
C GLU A 39 5.00 -15.25 10.45
N HIS A 40 4.87 -13.92 10.56
CA HIS A 40 4.48 -13.29 11.83
C HIS A 40 3.05 -13.63 12.24
N ALA A 41 2.13 -13.68 11.27
CA ALA A 41 0.74 -14.09 11.48
C ALA A 41 0.65 -15.51 12.06
N ARG A 42 1.50 -16.44 11.59
CA ARG A 42 1.63 -17.79 12.19
C ARG A 42 2.16 -17.74 13.62
N VAL A 43 3.15 -16.90 13.90
CA VAL A 43 3.73 -16.76 15.26
C VAL A 43 2.68 -16.31 16.27
N ILE A 44 1.82 -15.35 15.90
CA ILE A 44 0.77 -14.84 16.79
C ILE A 44 -0.55 -15.61 16.69
N GLY A 45 -0.63 -16.64 15.84
CA GLY A 45 -1.77 -17.54 15.74
C GLY A 45 -3.01 -16.96 15.07
N VAL A 46 -2.85 -15.97 14.18
CA VAL A 46 -3.96 -15.26 13.52
C VAL A 46 -3.87 -15.46 12.01
N PRO A 47 -4.85 -16.10 11.35
CA PRO A 47 -4.88 -16.19 9.89
C PRO A 47 -5.26 -14.84 9.27
N VAL A 48 -4.48 -14.35 8.30
CA VAL A 48 -4.72 -13.07 7.64
C VAL A 48 -4.69 -13.13 6.12
N ALA A 49 -5.41 -12.20 5.49
CA ALA A 49 -5.21 -11.78 4.12
C ALA A 49 -4.19 -10.64 4.08
N VAL A 50 -3.33 -10.67 3.07
CA VAL A 50 -2.28 -9.69 2.80
C VAL A 50 -2.46 -9.16 1.39
N SER A 51 -2.53 -7.84 1.24
CA SER A 51 -2.52 -7.18 -0.06
C SER A 51 -1.37 -6.19 -0.12
N VAL A 52 -0.64 -6.18 -1.23
CA VAL A 52 0.38 -5.16 -1.53
C VAL A 52 -0.03 -4.44 -2.80
N ALA A 53 -0.03 -3.12 -2.74
CA ALA A 53 -0.32 -2.23 -3.86
C ALA A 53 0.90 -1.35 -4.17
N ASP A 54 1.01 -0.91 -5.43
CA ASP A 54 1.94 0.15 -5.80
C ASP A 54 1.47 1.51 -5.23
N ARG A 55 2.27 2.54 -5.44
CA ARG A 55 1.98 3.86 -4.87
C ARG A 55 0.68 4.45 -5.40
N GLU A 56 0.17 4.04 -6.56
CA GLU A 56 -1.10 4.55 -7.11
C GLU A 56 -2.30 3.69 -6.67
N GLY A 57 -2.05 2.68 -5.82
CA GLY A 57 -3.08 1.80 -5.28
C GLY A 57 -3.43 0.63 -6.22
N ARG A 58 -2.71 0.43 -7.32
CA ARG A 58 -2.92 -0.78 -8.14
C ARG A 58 -2.35 -1.98 -7.39
N GLN A 59 -3.15 -3.02 -7.27
CA GLN A 59 -2.75 -4.25 -6.60
C GLN A 59 -1.62 -4.94 -7.36
N ILE A 60 -0.55 -5.25 -6.63
CA ILE A 60 0.62 -6.00 -7.12
C ILE A 60 0.56 -7.45 -6.67
N LEU A 61 0.09 -7.68 -5.43
CA LEU A 61 -0.02 -9.01 -4.86
C LEU A 61 -1.22 -9.10 -3.93
N PHE A 62 -1.90 -10.24 -3.99
CA PHE A 62 -2.82 -10.72 -2.96
C PHE A 62 -2.34 -12.08 -2.47
N HIS A 63 -2.25 -12.25 -1.15
CA HIS A 63 -1.86 -13.49 -0.50
C HIS A 63 -2.87 -13.78 0.61
N SER A 64 -3.42 -14.99 0.65
CA SER A 64 -4.43 -15.39 1.61
C SER A 64 -3.98 -16.64 2.34
N MET A 65 -3.93 -16.56 3.66
CA MET A 65 -3.82 -17.75 4.51
C MET A 65 -5.13 -18.56 4.47
N ALA A 66 -5.06 -19.83 4.89
CA ALA A 66 -6.26 -20.62 5.13
C ALA A 66 -7.03 -20.07 6.35
N ASN A 67 -8.35 -20.25 6.35
CA ASN A 67 -9.24 -19.91 7.48
C ASN A 67 -9.32 -18.42 7.85
N ILE A 68 -9.03 -17.52 6.91
CA ILE A 68 -9.33 -16.09 7.09
C ILE A 68 -10.85 -15.85 7.19
N LEU A 69 -11.26 -14.74 7.81
CA LEU A 69 -12.63 -14.27 7.68
C LEU A 69 -12.91 -13.92 6.20
N PRO A 70 -14.07 -14.28 5.62
CA PRO A 70 -14.36 -13.97 4.22
C PRO A 70 -14.25 -12.47 3.87
N ALA A 71 -14.65 -11.60 4.81
CA ALA A 71 -14.55 -10.15 4.65
C ALA A 71 -13.09 -9.66 4.55
N SER A 72 -12.13 -10.40 5.12
CA SER A 72 -10.73 -9.99 5.17
C SER A 72 -10.06 -9.92 3.80
N ALA A 73 -10.50 -10.74 2.83
CA ALA A 73 -9.94 -10.70 1.48
C ALA A 73 -10.13 -9.32 0.83
N GLN A 74 -11.35 -8.79 0.90
CA GLN A 74 -11.67 -7.47 0.36
C GLN A 74 -11.08 -6.37 1.24
N LEU A 75 -11.20 -6.47 2.56
CA LEU A 75 -10.68 -5.46 3.49
C LEU A 75 -9.16 -5.29 3.40
N ALA A 76 -8.38 -6.36 3.25
CA ALA A 76 -6.93 -6.24 3.06
C ALA A 76 -6.59 -5.47 1.78
N THR A 77 -7.31 -5.77 0.68
CA THR A 77 -7.15 -5.08 -0.61
C THR A 77 -7.50 -3.60 -0.50
N ASP A 78 -8.61 -3.28 0.16
CA ASP A 78 -9.09 -1.90 0.29
C ASP A 78 -8.29 -1.09 1.32
N LYS A 79 -7.74 -1.73 2.36
CA LYS A 79 -6.78 -1.09 3.27
C LYS A 79 -5.49 -0.72 2.54
N ALA A 80 -4.93 -1.62 1.72
CA ALA A 80 -3.75 -1.32 0.91
C ALA A 80 -4.02 -0.17 -0.08
N TRP A 81 -5.15 -0.24 -0.79
CA TRP A 81 -5.56 0.83 -1.71
C TRP A 81 -5.79 2.16 -0.99
N THR A 82 -6.47 2.16 0.16
CA THR A 82 -6.74 3.37 0.96
C THR A 82 -5.43 3.99 1.42
N ALA A 83 -4.53 3.19 1.97
CA ALA A 83 -3.23 3.65 2.43
C ALA A 83 -2.39 4.28 1.32
N ALA A 84 -2.41 3.67 0.13
CA ALA A 84 -1.81 4.26 -1.06
C ALA A 84 -2.53 5.58 -1.39
N ALA A 85 -3.82 5.56 -1.72
CA ALA A 85 -4.59 6.70 -2.23
C ALA A 85 -4.52 7.94 -1.32
N PHE A 86 -4.59 7.76 -0.01
CA PHE A 86 -4.54 8.85 0.98
C PHE A 86 -3.13 9.17 1.47
N ARG A 87 -2.13 8.38 1.07
CA ARG A 87 -0.72 8.58 1.42
C ARG A 87 -0.51 8.61 2.95
N MET A 88 -1.32 7.84 3.69
CA MET A 88 -1.25 7.70 5.15
C MET A 88 -1.83 6.36 5.62
N GLY A 89 -1.50 5.94 6.85
CA GLY A 89 -2.07 4.73 7.45
C GLY A 89 -3.60 4.83 7.62
N THR A 90 -4.29 3.69 7.49
CA THR A 90 -5.76 3.65 7.64
C THR A 90 -6.22 3.91 9.07
N ASP A 91 -5.35 3.67 10.06
CA ASP A 91 -5.53 4.06 11.45
C ASP A 91 -5.50 5.58 11.64
N ALA A 92 -4.54 6.27 11.00
CA ALA A 92 -4.45 7.73 11.01
C ALA A 92 -5.63 8.37 10.27
N LEU A 93 -6.03 7.82 9.13
CA LEU A 93 -7.22 8.27 8.42
C LEU A 93 -8.49 8.10 9.27
N GLY A 94 -8.58 7.00 10.02
CA GLY A 94 -9.67 6.76 10.98
C GLY A 94 -9.86 7.86 12.01
N GLN A 95 -8.76 8.43 12.51
CA GLN A 95 -8.81 9.56 13.43
C GLN A 95 -9.39 10.81 12.76
N LEU A 96 -9.07 11.05 11.49
CA LEU A 96 -9.61 12.19 10.73
C LEU A 96 -11.06 11.98 10.29
N ALA A 97 -11.49 10.73 10.17
CA ALA A 97 -12.84 10.33 9.75
C ALA A 97 -13.85 10.22 10.91
N ALA A 98 -13.42 10.37 12.17
CA ALA A 98 -14.31 10.26 13.32
C ALA A 98 -15.38 11.37 13.37
N PRO A 99 -16.52 11.16 14.05
CA PRO A 99 -17.54 12.20 14.24
C PRO A 99 -16.97 13.52 14.73
N GLY A 100 -17.29 14.61 14.02
CA GLY A 100 -16.81 15.95 14.32
C GLY A 100 -15.39 16.26 13.82
N GLN A 101 -14.72 15.33 13.14
CA GLN A 101 -13.40 15.55 12.53
C GLN A 101 -13.51 15.98 11.07
N MET A 102 -12.41 16.51 10.53
CA MET A 102 -12.39 17.17 9.21
C MET A 102 -12.83 16.28 8.05
N LEU A 103 -12.62 14.97 8.14
CA LEU A 103 -12.96 14.01 7.09
C LEU A 103 -14.12 13.08 7.50
N PHE A 104 -14.98 13.51 8.42
CA PHE A 104 -16.15 12.72 8.84
C PHE A 104 -17.00 12.30 7.63
N GLY A 105 -17.25 10.99 7.49
CA GLY A 105 -18.01 10.39 6.40
C GLY A 105 -17.20 10.08 5.13
N VAL A 106 -15.87 10.21 5.17
CA VAL A 106 -15.02 9.91 4.01
C VAL A 106 -15.15 8.47 3.51
N GLU A 107 -15.47 7.52 4.41
CA GLU A 107 -15.70 6.11 4.14
C GLU A 107 -16.83 5.85 3.13
N ALA A 108 -17.80 6.76 3.01
CA ALA A 108 -18.91 6.64 2.06
C ALA A 108 -18.52 7.08 0.62
N ASN A 109 -17.38 7.77 0.46
CA ASN A 109 -16.91 8.18 -0.86
C ASN A 109 -16.28 7.02 -1.63
N LEU A 110 -15.99 7.25 -2.92
CA LEU A 110 -15.26 6.31 -3.77
C LEU A 110 -15.91 4.91 -3.80
N GLY A 111 -17.24 4.88 -3.73
CA GLY A 111 -18.04 3.65 -3.75
C GLY A 111 -17.99 2.84 -2.46
N GLY A 112 -17.66 3.44 -1.32
CA GLY A 112 -17.55 2.73 -0.03
C GLY A 112 -16.23 1.99 0.16
N ARG A 113 -15.23 2.27 -0.68
CA ARG A 113 -13.96 1.54 -0.70
C ARG A 113 -12.99 1.98 0.40
N VAL A 114 -13.19 3.16 0.97
CA VAL A 114 -12.22 3.76 1.91
C VAL A 114 -12.34 3.07 3.28
N VAL A 115 -11.25 2.47 3.74
CA VAL A 115 -11.19 1.81 5.05
C VAL A 115 -10.56 2.75 6.09
N VAL A 116 -11.34 3.08 7.13
CA VAL A 116 -11.01 4.08 8.16
C VAL A 116 -10.64 3.46 9.51
N PHE A 117 -10.07 2.25 9.49
CA PHE A 117 -9.51 1.60 10.67
C PHE A 117 -8.22 0.84 10.30
N GLY A 118 -7.37 0.60 11.31
CA GLY A 118 -6.01 0.12 11.11
C GLY A 118 -5.88 -1.23 10.37
N GLY A 119 -4.73 -1.37 9.73
CA GLY A 119 -4.26 -2.55 8.99
C GLY A 119 -3.67 -2.18 7.62
N GLY A 120 -3.86 -0.95 7.15
CA GLY A 120 -3.22 -0.41 5.95
C GLY A 120 -2.08 0.54 6.28
N ILE A 121 -0.91 0.35 5.67
CA ILE A 121 0.28 1.19 5.89
C ILE A 121 0.93 1.53 4.53
N PRO A 122 1.10 2.81 4.18
CA PRO A 122 1.92 3.20 3.04
C PRO A 122 3.40 3.11 3.41
N PHE A 123 4.24 2.72 2.46
CA PHE A 123 5.65 2.52 2.70
C PHE A 123 6.54 3.12 1.60
N ALA A 124 7.68 3.63 2.04
CA ALA A 124 8.62 4.38 1.24
C ALA A 124 9.99 3.69 1.19
N ARG A 125 10.75 4.05 0.16
CA ARG A 125 12.14 3.67 -0.01
C ARG A 125 12.94 4.93 -0.33
N LYS A 126 13.96 5.22 0.48
CA LYS A 126 14.77 6.44 0.35
C LYS A 126 13.90 7.70 0.36
N GLY A 127 12.95 7.79 1.29
CA GLY A 127 12.02 8.92 1.41
C GLY A 127 10.98 9.08 0.29
N ARG A 128 10.93 8.18 -0.69
CA ARG A 128 9.92 8.19 -1.77
C ARG A 128 8.91 7.09 -1.58
N LEU A 129 7.62 7.43 -1.59
CA LEU A 129 6.54 6.46 -1.53
C LEU A 129 6.66 5.46 -2.68
N CYS A 130 6.70 4.17 -2.34
CA CYS A 130 6.83 3.08 -3.31
C CYS A 130 5.63 2.12 -3.32
N GLY A 131 4.81 2.10 -2.27
CA GLY A 131 3.64 1.22 -2.22
C GLY A 131 2.85 1.33 -0.93
N ALA A 132 1.91 0.42 -0.75
CA ALA A 132 1.17 0.24 0.48
C ALA A 132 0.86 -1.24 0.74
N ILE A 133 0.84 -1.62 2.02
CA ILE A 133 0.42 -2.94 2.49
C ILE A 133 -0.94 -2.82 3.18
N GLY A 134 -1.78 -3.83 3.04
CA GLY A 134 -3.01 -4.00 3.79
C GLY A 134 -3.11 -5.40 4.37
N ILE A 135 -3.37 -5.49 5.67
CA ILE A 135 -3.58 -6.72 6.43
C ILE A 135 -5.01 -6.75 6.96
N SER A 136 -5.65 -7.91 6.88
CA SER A 136 -6.90 -8.15 7.56
C SER A 136 -7.05 -9.60 7.99
N GLY A 137 -7.44 -9.81 9.25
CA GLY A 137 -7.87 -11.12 9.75
C GLY A 137 -7.98 -11.18 11.27
N GLY A 138 -7.13 -10.42 11.97
CA GLY A 138 -7.14 -10.29 13.42
C GLY A 138 -7.91 -9.07 13.92
N SER A 139 -7.62 -8.71 15.17
CA SER A 139 -7.90 -7.38 15.70
C SER A 139 -7.12 -6.30 14.95
N VAL A 140 -7.56 -5.05 15.07
CA VAL A 140 -6.87 -3.89 14.45
C VAL A 140 -5.41 -3.79 14.90
N ASN A 141 -5.11 -4.13 16.15
CA ASN A 141 -3.75 -4.10 16.68
C ASN A 141 -2.87 -5.19 16.06
N GLU A 142 -3.39 -6.41 15.94
CA GLU A 142 -2.68 -7.54 15.31
C GLU A 142 -2.45 -7.27 13.81
N ASP A 143 -3.46 -6.76 13.09
CA ASP A 143 -3.32 -6.38 11.68
C ASP A 143 -2.19 -5.34 11.49
N MET A 144 -2.15 -4.32 12.35
CA MET A 144 -1.11 -3.28 12.32
C MET A 144 0.26 -3.82 12.73
N GLU A 145 0.33 -4.71 13.72
CA GLU A 145 1.56 -5.36 14.14
C GLU A 145 2.17 -6.20 13.00
N ILE A 146 1.37 -7.06 12.38
CA ILE A 146 1.77 -7.87 11.21
C ILE A 146 2.23 -6.96 10.07
N ALA A 147 1.49 -5.89 9.77
CA ALA A 147 1.85 -4.97 8.69
C ALA A 147 3.23 -4.32 8.91
N ARG A 148 3.50 -3.86 10.14
CA ARG A 148 4.80 -3.27 10.50
C ARG A 148 5.92 -4.30 10.48
N HIS A 149 5.67 -5.50 11.00
CA HIS A 149 6.63 -6.60 10.97
C HIS A 149 7.01 -6.95 9.53
N ALA A 150 6.03 -7.05 8.62
CA ALA A 150 6.22 -7.41 7.22
C ALA A 150 7.12 -6.43 6.46
N LEU A 151 7.04 -5.13 6.77
CA LEU A 151 7.87 -4.09 6.18
C LEU A 151 9.31 -4.13 6.73
N GLY A 152 9.47 -4.31 8.05
CA GLY A 152 10.78 -4.26 8.72
C GLY A 152 11.57 -2.98 8.44
N GLU A 153 12.90 -3.10 8.46
CA GLU A 153 13.82 -1.97 8.24
C GLU A 153 14.03 -1.64 6.75
N ALA A 154 13.63 -2.54 5.85
CA ALA A 154 13.81 -2.34 4.41
C ALA A 154 12.93 -1.22 3.84
N PHE A 155 11.87 -0.86 4.56
CA PHE A 155 10.91 0.15 4.15
C PHE A 155 10.58 1.08 5.30
N GLU A 156 10.58 2.37 5.02
CA GLU A 156 10.14 3.39 5.97
C GLU A 156 8.61 3.48 5.89
N GLN A 157 7.93 3.61 7.04
CA GLN A 157 6.52 3.99 7.00
C GLN A 157 6.41 5.39 6.44
N ALA A 158 5.63 5.56 5.38
CA ALA A 158 5.42 6.87 4.79
C ALA A 158 4.43 7.64 5.67
N GLY A 159 4.87 8.79 6.19
CA GLY A 159 3.95 9.78 6.74
C GLY A 159 3.19 10.52 5.64
N PRO A 160 2.19 11.35 5.98
CA PRO A 160 1.60 12.27 5.01
C PRO A 160 2.74 13.03 4.33
N GLY A 161 2.74 13.02 2.99
CA GLY A 161 3.80 13.61 2.18
C GLY A 161 4.13 15.05 2.59
N PRO A 162 5.31 15.58 2.20
CA PRO A 162 5.71 16.93 2.58
C PRO A 162 4.58 17.89 2.25
N LYS A 163 4.18 18.71 3.26
CA LYS A 163 3.23 19.79 3.05
C LYS A 163 3.83 20.70 1.97
N THR A 164 3.38 20.55 0.74
CA THR A 164 3.69 21.56 -0.28
C THR A 164 3.09 22.86 0.24
N GLU A 165 3.95 23.83 0.57
CA GLU A 165 3.52 25.18 0.88
C GLU A 165 2.55 25.62 -0.21
N LYS A 166 1.35 26.06 0.21
CA LYS A 166 0.33 26.56 -0.70
C LYS A 166 0.98 27.67 -1.54
N ARG A 167 1.06 27.46 -2.85
CA ARG A 167 1.30 28.55 -3.81
C ARG A 167 0.05 29.41 -3.91
#